data_AF-A0A2K8P8W2-F1
#
_entry.id   AF-A0A2K8P8W2-F1
#
_cell.length_a   1.000
_cell.length_b   1.000
_cell.length_c   1.000
_cell.angle_alpha   90.00
_cell.angle_beta   90.00
_cell.angle_gamma   90.00
#
_symmetry.space_group_name_H-M   'P 1'
#
loop_
_entity.id
_entity.type
_entity.pdbx_description
1 polymer ?
#
loop_
_entity_poly.entity_id
_entity_poly.type
_entity_poly.pdbx_seq_one_letter_code
_entity_poly.pdbx_strand_id
1 'polypeptide(L)' 'MLGPPPALVNHWDPAAHPLQVRGDGMRAATVVLPTHKGHSFRYLAAGDYWFDDDEADGHDGTNSRVNT' A
#
# COMPACT_ATOMS: atom_id res chain seq x y z
N MET A 1 7.73 23.65 14.30
CA MET A 1 7.76 23.20 12.90
C MET A 1 7.79 21.68 12.91
N LEU A 2 6.68 21.04 12.57
CA LEU A 2 6.67 19.60 12.33
C LEU A 2 7.18 19.39 10.90
N GLY A 3 8.20 18.56 10.72
CA GLY A 3 8.69 18.19 9.39
C GLY A 3 7.58 17.56 8.54
N PRO A 4 7.76 17.48 7.21
CA PRO A 4 6.77 16.84 6.36
C PRO A 4 6.49 15.42 6.90
N PRO A 5 5.22 14.96 6.90
CA PRO A 5 4.90 13.58 7.27
C PRO A 5 5.75 12.62 6.41
N PRO A 6 6.12 11.43 6.93
CA PRO A 6 6.85 10.45 6.15
C PRO A 6 6.15 10.29 4.80
N ALA A 7 6.91 10.55 3.73
CA ALA A 7 6.37 10.68 2.38
C ALA A 7 5.58 9.42 2.04
N LEU A 8 4.27 9.57 1.90
CA LEU A 8 3.40 8.56 1.32
C LEU A 8 3.88 8.32 -0.10
N VAL A 9 4.25 7.07 -0.39
CA VAL A 9 4.93 6.68 -1.63
C VAL A 9 4.14 6.99 -2.91
N ASN A 10 2.86 7.32 -2.79
CA ASN A 10 1.97 7.73 -3.88
C ASN A 10 1.01 8.89 -3.51
N HIS A 11 1.23 9.61 -2.40
CA HIS A 11 0.28 10.63 -1.91
C HIS A 11 -1.18 10.13 -1.75
N TRP A 12 -1.39 8.82 -1.57
CA TRP A 12 -2.71 8.16 -1.60
C TRP A 12 -3.47 8.28 -2.93
N ASP A 13 -2.79 8.48 -4.06
CA ASP A 13 -3.39 8.29 -5.37
C ASP A 13 -3.51 6.78 -5.68
N PRO A 14 -4.72 6.20 -5.71
CA PRO A 14 -4.91 4.77 -6.01
C PRO A 14 -4.56 4.42 -7.45
N ALA A 15 -4.54 5.39 -8.37
CA ALA A 15 -4.20 5.16 -9.78
C ALA A 15 -2.69 5.10 -10.04
N ALA A 16 -1.85 5.51 -9.07
CA ALA A 16 -0.40 5.58 -9.25
C ALA A 16 0.25 4.19 -9.39
N HIS A 17 -0.31 3.16 -8.74
CA HIS A 17 0.23 1.80 -8.72
C HIS A 17 -0.88 0.76 -8.95
N PRO A 18 -1.40 0.64 -10.18
CA PRO A 18 -2.46 -0.32 -10.49
C PRO A 18 -1.94 -1.76 -10.36
N LEU A 19 -2.75 -2.63 -9.76
CA LEU A 19 -2.48 -4.06 -9.69
C LEU A 19 -2.61 -4.71 -11.08
N GLN A 20 -1.54 -5.34 -11.55
CA GLN A 20 -1.50 -6.03 -12.83
C GLN A 20 -1.85 -7.51 -12.69
N VAL A 21 -2.61 -8.04 -13.65
CA VAL A 21 -2.99 -9.46 -13.70
C VAL A 21 -1.74 -10.33 -13.90
N ARG A 22 -1.68 -11.43 -13.16
CA ARG A 22 -0.66 -12.47 -13.28
C ARG A 22 -1.29 -13.77 -13.78
N GLY A 23 -0.48 -14.66 -14.35
CA GLY A 23 -0.93 -15.92 -14.94
C GLY A 23 -1.42 -16.97 -13.93
N ASP A 24 -1.26 -16.72 -12.64
CA ASP A 24 -1.71 -17.54 -11.51
C ASP A 24 -3.10 -17.12 -10.99
N GLY A 25 -3.76 -16.16 -11.66
CA GLY A 25 -5.05 -15.62 -11.24
C GLY A 25 -4.95 -14.52 -10.18
N MET A 26 -3.75 -14.18 -9.71
CA MET A 26 -3.52 -13.07 -8.78
C MET A 26 -3.35 -11.75 -9.53
N ARG A 27 -3.44 -10.63 -8.79
CA ARG A 27 -3.01 -9.32 -9.26
C ARG A 27 -1.94 -8.77 -8.32
N ALA A 28 -0.92 -8.10 -8.85
CA ALA A 28 0.16 -7.53 -8.05
C ALA A 28 0.69 -6.20 -8.59
N ALA A 29 1.28 -5.40 -7.72
CA ALA A 29 2.07 -4.23 -8.07
C ALA A 29 3.43 -4.32 -7.36
N THR A 30 4.48 -3.79 -7.98
CA THR A 30 5.80 -3.65 -7.36
C THR A 30 6.05 -2.17 -7.10
N VAL A 31 6.33 -1.84 -5.84
CA VAL A 31 6.60 -0.48 -5.39
C VAL A 31 7.99 -0.44 -4.78
N VAL A 32 8.78 0.57 -5.12
CA VAL A 32 10.09 0.80 -4.51
C VAL A 32 9.90 1.65 -3.26
N LEU A 33 10.34 1.12 -2.11
CA LEU A 33 10.20 1.76 -0.81
C LEU A 33 11.57 2.09 -0.21
N PRO A 34 11.73 3.23 0.49
CA PRO A 34 12.91 3.48 1.30
C PRO A 34 13.07 2.43 2.40
N THR A 35 14.28 1.88 2.58
CA THR A 35 14.59 0.83 3.57
C THR A 35 14.55 1.34 5.01
N HIS A 36 14.45 0.41 5.96
CA HIS A 36 14.45 0.65 7.42
C HIS A 36 13.35 1.60 7.88
N LYS A 37 12.17 1.48 7.27
CA LYS A 37 10.99 2.31 7.55
C LYS A 37 9.72 1.47 7.47
N GLY A 38 8.73 1.87 8.28
CA GLY A 38 7.37 1.35 8.23
C GLY A 38 6.49 2.20 7.32
N HIS A 39 5.87 1.56 6.33
CA HIS A 39 5.02 2.17 5.30
C HIS A 39 3.58 1.70 5.45
N SER A 40 2.62 2.59 5.21
CA SER A 40 1.20 2.24 5.21
C SER A 40 0.69 2.07 3.78
N PHE A 41 -0.20 1.11 3.56
CA PHE A 41 -0.83 0.86 2.27
C PHE A 41 -2.26 0.30 2.44
N ARG A 42 -3.04 0.35 1.34
CA ARG A 42 -4.34 -0.31 1.20
C ARG A 42 -4.59 -0.70 -0.25
N TYR A 43 -5.48 -1.66 -0.46
CA TYR A 43 -5.95 -2.02 -1.79
C TYR A 43 -7.32 -1.40 -2.09
N LEU A 44 -7.47 -0.93 -3.33
CA LEU A 44 -8.75 -0.50 -3.90
C LEU A 44 -9.23 -1.56 -4.90
N ALA A 45 -10.33 -2.23 -4.58
CA ALA A 45 -11.04 -3.14 -5.47
C ALA A 45 -12.09 -2.40 -6.31
N ALA A 46 -12.71 -3.15 -7.22
CA ALA A 46 -13.86 -2.67 -7.97
C ALA A 46 -15.01 -2.26 -7.03
N GLY A 47 -15.80 -1.28 -7.45
CA GLY A 47 -16.90 -0.74 -6.65
C GLY A 47 -16.44 0.14 -5.49
N ASP A 48 -15.25 0.74 -5.62
CA ASP A 48 -14.63 1.63 -4.63
C ASP A 48 -14.44 0.99 -3.24
N TYR A 49 -14.38 -0.35 -3.21
CA TYR A 49 -14.20 -1.12 -1.99
C TYR A 49 -12.73 -1.13 -1.57
N TRP A 50 -12.47 -0.63 -0.37
CA TRP A 50 -11.15 -0.64 0.23
C TRP A 50 -11.01 -1.80 1.21
N PHE A 51 -9.89 -2.51 1.11
CA PHE A 51 -9.56 -3.60 2.01
C PHE A 51 -8.06 -3.65 2.31
N ASP A 52 -7.76 -4.34 3.40
CA ASP A 52 -6.42 -4.48 3.96
C ASP A 52 -5.86 -5.86 3.60
N ASP A 53 -4.55 -6.02 3.75
CA ASP A 53 -3.84 -7.28 3.58
C ASP A 53 -3.67 -8.00 4.92
N ASP A 54 -4.26 -9.18 5.09
CA ASP A 54 -4.17 -9.98 6.32
C ASP A 54 -2.75 -10.50 6.58
N GLU A 55 -1.90 -10.55 5.55
CA GLU A 55 -0.50 -10.97 5.66
C GLU A 55 0.46 -9.79 5.89
N ALA A 56 -0.06 -8.57 6.09
CA ALA A 56 0.77 -7.41 6.41
C ALA A 56 1.54 -7.60 7.73
N ASP A 57 2.67 -6.90 7.87
CA ASP A 57 3.45 -6.89 9.12
C ASP A 57 2.65 -6.33 10.31
N GLY A 58 1.58 -5.59 10.03
CA GLY A 58 0.61 -5.13 11.02
C GLY A 58 -0.46 -4.23 10.42
N HIS A 59 -1.35 -3.73 11.28
CA HIS A 59 -2.40 -2.80 10.90
C HIS A 59 -2.41 -1.57 11.81
N ASP A 60 -2.63 -0.39 11.22
CA ASP A 60 -2.81 0.88 11.92
C ASP A 60 -4.15 1.51 11.48
N GLY A 61 -5.17 1.31 12.32
CA GLY A 61 -6.55 1.63 11.98
C GLY A 61 -7.01 0.82 10.78
N THR A 62 -7.37 1.52 9.69
CA THR A 62 -7.81 0.91 8.43
C THR A 62 -6.68 0.75 7.42
N ASN A 63 -5.42 0.70 7.84
CA ASN A 63 -4.28 0.61 6.92
C ASN A 63 -3.42 -0.60 7.27
N SER A 64 -2.98 -1.32 6.23
CA SER A 64 -1.92 -2.32 6.36
C SER A 64 -0.55 -1.64 6.50
N ARG A 65 0.38 -2.31 7.16
CA ARG A 65 1.75 -1.86 7.41
C ARG A 65 2.75 -2.86 6.86
N VAL A 66 3.81 -2.36 6.26
CA VAL A 66 5.00 -3.16 5.87
C VAL A 66 6.25 -2.45 6.35
N ASN A 67 7.20 -3.22 6.86
CA ASN A 67 8.50 -2.74 7.28
C ASN A 67 9.56 -3.22 6.29
N THR A 68 10.33 -2.27 5.79
CA THR A 68 11.50 -2.51 4.92
C THR A 68 12.80 -2.25 5.66
#